data_AF-A0A661REG2-F1
#
_entry.id   AF-A0A661REG2-F1
#
_cell.length_a   1.000
_cell.length_b   1.000
_cell.length_c   1.000
_cell.angle_alpha   90.00
_cell.angle_beta   90.00
_cell.angle_gamma   90.00
#
_symmetry.space_group_name_H-M   'P 1'
#
loop_
_entity.id
_entity.type
_entity.pdbx_description
1 polymer ?
#
loop_
_entity_poly.entity_id
_entity_poly.type
_entity_poly.pdbx_seq_one_letter_code
_entity_poly.pdbx_strand_id
1 'polypeptide(L)'
;TFSIQPEKFKMIIVNHDLPGMKTEAFVDHILKIDHTIPILVETGYNNQTAKNKFTTKFSTAGSVVVKSVVLEDLQKTIAHLVKEKV
;
A
#
# COMPACT_ATOMS: atom_id res chain seq x y z
N THR A 1 0.61 1.75 -26.74
CA THR A 1 -0.15 1.00 -25.72
C THR A 1 0.56 1.16 -24.40
N PHE A 2 -0.09 1.70 -23.37
CA PHE A 2 0.52 1.83 -22.05
C PHE A 2 0.58 0.44 -21.41
N SER A 3 1.77 -0.07 -21.12
CA SER A 3 1.95 -1.36 -20.46
C SER A 3 2.41 -1.08 -19.04
N ILE A 4 1.68 -1.61 -18.06
CA ILE A 4 2.03 -1.47 -16.65
C ILE A 4 3.28 -2.31 -16.44
N GLN A 5 4.36 -1.69 -15.94
CA GLN A 5 5.63 -2.33 -15.61
C GLN A 5 5.85 -2.23 -14.10
N PRO A 6 5.18 -3.07 -13.28
CA PRO A 6 5.23 -3.00 -11.82
C PRO A 6 6.65 -2.95 -11.26
N GLU A 7 7.58 -3.66 -11.91
CA GLU A 7 9.00 -3.74 -11.58
C GLU A 7 9.75 -2.40 -11.68
N LYS A 8 9.20 -1.42 -12.40
CA LYS A 8 9.79 -0.08 -12.50
C LYS A 8 9.39 0.85 -11.35
N PHE A 9 8.38 0.48 -10.57
CA PHE A 9 7.92 1.28 -9.46
C PHE A 9 8.66 0.90 -8.19
N LYS A 10 9.20 1.90 -7.49
CA LYS A 10 9.92 1.69 -6.22
C LYS A 10 8.96 1.47 -5.04
N MET A 11 7.70 1.89 -5.17
CA MET A 11 6.65 1.78 -4.16
C MET A 11 5.29 2.10 -4.77
N ILE A 12 4.21 1.58 -4.17
CA ILE A 12 2.82 1.91 -4.50
C ILE A 12 2.16 2.55 -3.28
N ILE A 13 1.41 3.65 -3.49
CA ILE A 13 0.56 4.28 -2.46
C ILE A 13 -0.89 4.19 -2.95
N VAL A 14 -1.77 3.65 -2.12
CA VAL A 14 -3.20 3.51 -2.44
C VAL A 14 -4.07 3.96 -1.29
N ASN A 15 -5.18 4.61 -1.61
CA ASN A 15 -6.23 4.90 -0.65
C ASN A 15 -7.09 3.64 -0.43
N HIS A 16 -7.57 3.43 0.80
CA HIS A 16 -8.51 2.38 1.15
C HIS A 16 -9.85 2.47 0.42
N ASP A 17 -10.22 3.67 -0.05
CA ASP A 17 -11.42 3.94 -0.83
C ASP A 17 -11.03 4.43 -2.23
N LEU A 18 -10.90 3.47 -3.16
CA LEU A 18 -10.60 3.69 -4.57
C LEU A 18 -11.91 3.65 -5.38
N PRO A 19 -12.31 4.74 -6.07
CA PRO A 19 -13.50 4.74 -6.90
C PRO A 19 -13.40 3.70 -8.02
N GLY A 20 -14.37 2.79 -8.10
CA GLY A 20 -14.46 1.80 -9.19
C GLY A 20 -13.61 0.53 -9.03
N MET A 21 -12.74 0.43 -8.01
CA MET A 21 -12.02 -0.81 -7.70
C MET A 21 -11.78 -0.94 -6.20
N LYS A 22 -12.12 -2.09 -5.62
CA LYS A 22 -11.78 -2.37 -4.22
C LYS A 22 -10.26 -2.44 -4.07
N THR A 23 -9.71 -1.63 -3.17
CA THR A 23 -8.27 -1.58 -2.86
C THR A 23 -7.69 -2.95 -2.54
N GLU A 24 -8.48 -3.82 -1.87
CA GLU A 24 -8.09 -5.20 -1.58
C GLU A 24 -7.76 -6.00 -2.85
N ALA A 25 -8.63 -5.91 -3.86
CA ALA A 25 -8.47 -6.62 -5.12
C ALA A 25 -7.29 -6.07 -5.95
N PHE A 26 -7.07 -4.75 -5.87
CA PHE A 26 -5.92 -4.12 -6.49
C PHE A 26 -4.60 -4.61 -5.88
N VAL A 27 -4.49 -4.56 -4.54
CA VAL A 27 -3.30 -5.02 -3.82
C VAL A 27 -3.07 -6.52 -4.04
N ASP A 28 -4.13 -7.33 -4.01
CA ASP A 28 -4.05 -8.77 -4.32
C ASP A 28 -3.50 -9.03 -5.75
N HIS A 29 -3.85 -8.19 -6.73
CA HIS A 29 -3.27 -8.30 -8.08
C HIS A 29 -1.80 -7.92 -8.13
N ILE A 30 -1.41 -6.84 -7.45
CA ILE A 30 -0.01 -6.41 -7.39
C ILE A 30 0.85 -7.49 -6.74
N LEU A 31 0.44 -8.02 -5.58
CA LEU A 31 1.19 -9.03 -4.85
C LEU A 31 1.38 -10.35 -5.63
N LYS A 32 0.47 -10.66 -6.56
CA LYS A 32 0.62 -11.78 -7.49
C LYS A 32 1.69 -11.54 -8.57
N ILE A 33 1.93 -10.28 -8.93
CA ILE A 33 2.91 -9.90 -9.94
C ILE A 33 4.29 -9.70 -9.30
N ASP A 34 4.34 -8.93 -8.22
CA ASP A 34 5.53 -8.67 -7.42
C ASP A 34 5.13 -8.60 -5.95
N HIS A 35 5.48 -9.65 -5.19
CA HIS A 35 5.21 -9.72 -3.76
C HIS A 35 6.17 -8.84 -2.94
N THR A 36 7.24 -8.33 -3.57
CA THR A 36 8.28 -7.58 -2.89
C THR A 36 8.02 -6.08 -2.93
N ILE A 37 7.37 -5.54 -3.97
CA ILE A 37 7.15 -4.09 -4.08
C ILE A 37 6.47 -3.53 -2.83
N PRO A 38 7.01 -2.49 -2.16
CA PRO A 38 6.38 -1.90 -0.99
C PRO A 38 5.05 -1.25 -1.36
N ILE A 39 4.01 -1.51 -0.57
CA ILE A 39 2.66 -0.98 -0.77
C ILE A 39 2.20 -0.28 0.51
N LEU A 40 1.95 1.03 0.42
CA LEU A 40 1.32 1.81 1.48
C LEU A 40 -0.19 1.90 1.24
N VAL A 41 -0.97 1.32 2.14
CA VAL A 41 -2.44 1.46 2.16
C VAL A 41 -2.82 2.55 3.16
N GLU A 42 -3.28 3.68 2.65
CA GLU A 42 -3.78 4.79 3.44
C GLU A 42 -5.25 4.60 3.81
N THR A 43 -5.56 4.63 5.10
CA THR A 43 -6.93 4.42 5.60
C THR A 43 -7.70 5.71 5.88
N GLY A 44 -7.05 6.87 5.71
CA GLY A 44 -7.57 8.16 6.17
C GLY A 44 -7.45 8.36 7.68
N TYR A 45 -7.65 9.61 8.12
CA TYR A 45 -7.52 10.02 9.52
C TYR A 45 -8.63 9.45 10.39
N ASN A 46 -8.25 8.89 11.56
CA ASN A 46 -9.17 8.34 12.57
C ASN A 46 -10.11 7.20 12.08
N ASN A 47 -9.78 6.53 10.97
CA ASN A 47 -10.59 5.42 10.44
C ASN A 47 -10.10 4.06 10.93
N GLN A 48 -10.35 3.78 12.22
CA GLN A 48 -9.89 2.55 12.86
C GLN A 48 -10.50 1.28 12.24
N THR A 49 -11.74 1.37 11.75
CA THR A 49 -12.42 0.24 11.09
C THR A 49 -11.69 -0.19 9.83
N ALA A 50 -11.35 0.76 8.95
CA ALA A 50 -10.56 0.46 7.75
C ALA A 50 -9.17 -0.06 8.13
N LYS A 51 -8.49 0.59 9.07
CA LYS A 51 -7.18 0.15 9.56
C LYS A 51 -7.17 -1.30 10.03
N ASN A 52 -8.11 -1.69 10.89
CA ASN A 52 -8.20 -3.06 11.40
C ASN A 52 -8.49 -4.06 10.28
N LYS A 53 -9.42 -3.72 9.38
CA LYS A 53 -9.77 -4.56 8.23
C LYS A 53 -8.54 -4.86 7.36
N PHE A 54 -7.84 -3.82 6.92
CA PHE A 54 -6.69 -3.95 6.02
C PHE A 54 -5.48 -4.57 6.70
N THR A 55 -5.22 -4.24 7.97
CA THR A 55 -4.13 -4.86 8.75
C THR A 55 -4.35 -6.37 8.90
N THR A 56 -5.59 -6.78 9.20
CA THR A 56 -5.93 -8.21 9.34
C THR A 56 -5.75 -8.94 8.01
N LYS A 57 -6.29 -8.38 6.93
CA LYS A 57 -6.25 -8.95 5.58
C LYS A 57 -4.82 -9.13 5.04
N PHE A 58 -3.94 -8.17 5.31
CA PHE A 58 -2.57 -8.16 4.77
C PHE A 58 -1.49 -8.47 5.80
N SER A 59 -1.85 -9.03 6.95
CA SER A 59 -0.93 -9.36 8.05
C SER A 59 0.24 -10.27 7.64
N THR A 60 0.04 -11.12 6.63
CA THR A 60 1.07 -12.03 6.10
C THR A 60 1.89 -11.44 4.95
N ALA A 61 1.50 -10.28 4.42
CA ALA A 61 2.18 -9.62 3.31
C ALA A 61 3.17 -8.57 3.86
N GLY A 62 4.42 -8.98 4.08
CA GLY A 62 5.45 -8.12 4.68
C GLY A 62 5.83 -6.88 3.88
N SER A 63 5.43 -6.79 2.61
CA SER A 63 5.58 -5.62 1.76
C SER A 63 4.45 -4.60 1.90
N VAL A 64 3.36 -4.94 2.58
CA VAL A 64 2.18 -4.06 2.74
C VAL A 64 2.22 -3.39 4.11
N VAL A 65 2.19 -2.05 4.09
CA VAL A 65 2.07 -1.23 5.29
C VAL A 65 0.72 -0.52 5.27
N VAL A 66 -0.05 -0.72 6.34
CA VAL A 66 -1.36 -0.10 6.53
C VAL A 66 -1.23 1.02 7.55
N LYS A 67 -1.55 2.26 7.17
CA LYS A 67 -1.49 3.42 8.09
C LYS A 67 -2.63 4.40 7.88
N SER A 68 -3.03 5.01 8.99
CA SER A 68 -3.75 6.28 8.98
C SER A 68 -2.71 7.37 8.77
N VAL A 69 -2.71 8.01 7.61
CA VAL A 69 -1.62 8.91 7.22
C VAL A 69 -1.90 10.33 7.73
N VAL A 70 -0.90 10.91 8.39
CA VAL A 70 -0.76 12.35 8.62
C VAL A 70 0.38 12.84 7.72
N LEU A 71 0.29 14.05 7.15
CA LEU A 71 1.25 14.58 6.17
C LEU A 71 2.73 14.43 6.60
N GLU A 72 3.03 14.65 7.87
CA GLU A 72 4.39 14.48 8.43
C GLU A 72 4.85 13.01 8.45
N ASP A 73 3.94 12.10 8.79
CA ASP A 73 4.22 10.67 8.86
C ASP A 73 4.28 10.02 7.47
N LEU A 74 3.65 10.62 6.46
CA LEU A 74 3.72 10.15 5.08
C LEU A 74 5.16 10.17 4.58
N GLN A 75 5.85 11.30 4.74
CA GLN A 75 7.22 11.46 4.25
C GLN A 75 8.17 10.47 4.94
N LYS A 76 8.06 10.29 6.25
CA LYS A 76 8.84 9.32 7.03
C LYS A 76 8.56 7.89 6.59
N THR A 77 7.29 7.55 6.34
CA THR A 77 6.86 6.22 5.89
C THR A 77 7.39 5.91 4.49
N ILE A 78 7.31 6.88 3.56
CA ILE A 78 7.90 6.75 2.22
C ILE A 78 9.42 6.52 2.33
N ALA A 79 10.12 7.34 3.11
CA ALA A 79 11.57 7.25 3.25
C ALA A 79 12.01 5.89 3.82
N HIS A 80 11.27 5.35 4.79
CA HIS A 80 11.53 4.03 5.37
C HIS A 80 11.32 2.91 4.35
N LEU A 81 10.16 2.87 3.70
CA LEU A 81 9.80 1.82 2.74
C LEU A 81 10.71 1.76 1.51
N VAL A 82 11.20 2.92 1.06
CA VAL A 82 12.11 3.00 -0.07
C VAL A 82 13.55 2.64 0.32
N LYS A 83 13.99 2.97 1.55
CA LYS A 83 15.37 2.68 2.01
C LYS A 83 15.62 1.21 2.31
N GLU A 84 14.65 0.48 2.84
CA GLU A 84 14.80 -0.96 3.11
C GLU A 84 14.98 -1.82 1.84
N LYS A 85 14.81 -1.21 0.66
CA LYS A 85 14.89 -1.83 -0.65
C LYS A 85 16.20 -1.54 -1.40
N VAL A 86 17.12 -0.77 -0.81
CA VAL A 86 18.44 -0.42 -1.38
C VAL A 86 19.53 -1.25 -0.73
#